data_AF-A0AAU8RTW3-F1
#
_entry.id   AF-A0AAU8RTW3-F1
#
_cell.length_a   1.000
_cell.length_b   1.000
_cell.length_c   1.000
_cell.angle_alpha   90.00
_cell.angle_beta   90.00
_cell.angle_gamma   90.00
#
_symmetry.space_group_name_H-M   'P 1'
#
loop_
_entity.id
_entity.type
_entity.pdbx_description
1 polymer ?
#
loop_
_entity_poly.entity_id
_entity_poly.type
_entity_poly.pdbx_seq_one_letter_code
_entity_poly.pdbx_strand_id
1 'polypeptide(L)'
;MSQYTEAVMSAAQSLEKAEAAHKLAKERLAAVRGHCGQRGYSVTVNGVTVAVSECDSRTYQGTLIRGREMIHLGALKALGAELDAAEKRVRECRAYLASIVIK
;
A
#
# COMPACT_ATOMS: atom_id res chain seq x y z
N MET A 1 36.92 3.32 2.11
CA MET A 1 35.94 4.08 1.31
C MET A 1 35.87 5.49 1.88
N SER A 2 35.55 6.51 1.07
CA SER A 2 35.34 7.87 1.57
C SER A 2 34.00 7.95 2.31
N GLN A 3 33.91 8.77 3.35
CA GLN A 3 32.68 9.02 4.10
C GLN A 3 31.54 9.51 3.17
N TYR A 4 31.88 10.19 2.08
CA TYR A 4 30.94 10.62 1.04
C TYR A 4 30.34 9.44 0.26
N THR A 5 31.17 8.47 -0.15
CA THR A 5 30.71 7.26 -0.84
C THR A 5 29.77 6.42 0.03
N GLU A 6 30.02 6.33 1.33
CA GLU A 6 29.15 5.61 2.28
C GLU A 6 27.78 6.30 2.44
N ALA A 7 27.76 7.63 2.52
CA ALA A 7 26.53 8.41 2.61
C ALA A 7 25.65 8.26 1.36
N VAL A 8 26.25 8.33 0.16
CA VAL A 8 25.54 8.15 -1.11
C VAL A 8 25.00 6.73 -1.23
N MET A 9 25.78 5.70 -0.89
CA MET A 9 25.31 4.31 -0.92
C MET A 9 24.14 4.06 0.03
N SER A 10 24.21 4.57 1.26
CA SER A 10 23.14 4.43 2.25
C SER A 10 21.85 5.13 1.80
N ALA A 11 21.97 6.33 1.22
CA ALA A 11 20.84 7.07 0.66
C ALA A 11 20.21 6.33 -0.53
N ALA A 12 21.02 5.76 -1.42
CA ALA A 12 20.55 4.97 -2.56
C ALA A 12 19.80 3.69 -2.12
N GLN A 13 20.34 2.95 -1.15
CA GLN A 13 19.66 1.78 -0.58
C GLN A 13 18.34 2.15 0.10
N SER A 14 18.28 3.29 0.77
CA SER A 14 17.06 3.79 1.40
C SER A 14 15.99 4.15 0.36
N LEU A 15 16.40 4.76 -0.77
CA LEU A 15 15.53 5.04 -1.89
C LEU A 15 14.99 3.75 -2.52
N GLU A 16 15.85 2.76 -2.78
CA GLU A 16 15.44 1.47 -3.36
C GLU A 16 14.39 0.77 -2.47
N LYS A 17 14.60 0.75 -1.15
CA LYS A 17 13.62 0.20 -0.19
C LYS A 17 12.29 0.98 -0.22
N ALA A 18 12.34 2.30 -0.33
CA ALA A 18 11.14 3.12 -0.42
C ALA A 18 10.36 2.85 -1.72
N GLU A 19 11.05 2.71 -2.85
CA GLU A 19 10.45 2.40 -4.14
C GLU A 19 9.83 1.00 -4.17
N ALA A 20 10.50 0.00 -3.57
CA ALA A 20 9.95 -1.34 -3.40
C ALA A 20 8.67 -1.34 -2.55
N ALA A 21 8.66 -0.59 -1.43
CA ALA A 21 7.48 -0.45 -0.58
C ALA A 21 6.32 0.24 -1.33
N HIS A 22 6.60 1.29 -2.10
CA HIS A 22 5.61 1.97 -2.92
C HIS A 22 5.01 1.05 -3.99
N LYS A 23 5.85 0.25 -4.67
CA LYS A 23 5.38 -0.74 -5.64
C LYS A 23 4.44 -1.77 -4.99
N LEU A 24 4.82 -2.29 -3.82
CA LEU A 24 4.00 -3.26 -3.08
C LEU A 24 2.66 -2.66 -2.65
N ALA A 25 2.65 -1.42 -2.15
CA ALA A 25 1.41 -0.73 -1.76
C ALA A 25 0.48 -0.53 -2.97
N LYS A 26 1.04 -0.20 -4.14
CA LYS A 26 0.29 -0.05 -5.39
C LYS A 26 -0.34 -1.38 -5.84
N GLU A 27 0.41 -2.47 -5.78
CA GLU A 27 -0.07 -3.81 -6.13
C GLU A 27 -1.20 -4.27 -5.19
N ARG A 28 -1.05 -4.05 -3.89
CA ARG A 28 -2.10 -4.37 -2.89
C ARG A 28 -3.39 -3.60 -3.14
N LEU A 29 -3.30 -2.30 -3.38
CA LEU A 29 -4.46 -1.47 -3.69
C LEU A 29 -5.15 -1.93 -4.99
N ALA A 30 -4.37 -2.24 -6.02
CA ALA A 30 -4.88 -2.74 -7.30
C ALA A 30 -5.61 -4.09 -7.13
N ALA A 31 -5.06 -5.01 -6.34
CA ALA A 31 -5.69 -6.29 -6.05
C ALA A 31 -7.08 -6.10 -5.41
N VAL A 32 -7.18 -5.27 -4.37
CA VAL A 32 -8.46 -5.00 -3.70
C VAL A 32 -9.47 -4.31 -4.62
N ARG A 33 -9.02 -3.34 -5.43
CA ARG A 33 -9.88 -2.70 -6.44
C ARG A 33 -10.46 -3.70 -7.43
N GLY A 34 -9.69 -4.71 -7.83
CA GLY A 34 -10.14 -5.74 -8.78
C GLY A 34 -11.28 -6.63 -8.28
N HIS A 35 -11.53 -6.67 -6.96
CA HIS A 35 -12.59 -7.52 -6.39
C HIS A 35 -13.96 -6.86 -6.32
N CYS A 36 -14.06 -5.54 -6.48
CA CYS A 36 -15.31 -4.76 -6.46
C CYS A 36 -16.27 -5.09 -5.29
N GLY A 37 -15.74 -5.56 -4.15
CA GLY A 37 -16.55 -5.96 -2.99
C GLY A 37 -17.38 -7.24 -3.14
N GLN A 38 -17.24 -8.00 -4.22
CA GLN A 38 -18.16 -9.10 -4.55
C GLN A 38 -17.50 -10.48 -4.63
N ARG A 39 -16.18 -10.57 -4.81
CA ARG A 39 -15.50 -11.79 -5.27
C ARG A 39 -14.76 -12.61 -4.21
N GLY A 40 -15.14 -12.54 -2.93
CA GLY A 40 -14.56 -13.44 -1.93
C GLY A 40 -13.04 -13.29 -1.76
N TYR A 41 -12.56 -12.27 -1.06
CA TYR A 41 -11.13 -11.99 -0.94
C TYR A 41 -10.73 -11.60 0.48
N SER A 42 -9.48 -11.86 0.84
CA SER A 42 -8.91 -11.40 2.10
C SER A 42 -8.06 -10.16 1.87
N VAL A 43 -8.20 -9.17 2.74
CA VAL A 43 -7.32 -7.99 2.75
C VAL A 43 -6.61 -7.88 4.09
N THR A 44 -5.31 -7.65 4.04
CA THR A 44 -4.53 -7.35 5.23
C THR A 44 -4.23 -5.86 5.28
N VAL A 45 -4.68 -5.21 6.35
CA VAL A 45 -4.44 -3.78 6.61
C VAL A 45 -3.78 -3.67 7.98
N ASN A 46 -2.59 -3.06 8.05
CA ASN A 46 -1.85 -2.88 9.30
C ASN A 46 -1.67 -4.18 10.12
N GLY A 47 -1.46 -5.31 9.43
CA GLY A 47 -1.31 -6.63 10.06
C GLY A 47 -2.62 -7.33 10.42
N VAL A 48 -3.78 -6.70 10.24
CA VAL A 48 -5.09 -7.30 10.46
C VAL A 48 -5.63 -7.84 9.14
N THR A 49 -5.86 -9.15 9.07
CA THR A 49 -6.47 -9.78 7.90
C THR A 49 -7.98 -9.88 8.06
N VAL A 50 -8.72 -9.29 7.12
CA VAL A 50 -10.18 -9.34 7.05
C VAL A 50 -10.59 -10.11 5.80
N ALA A 51 -11.36 -11.18 5.98
CA ALA A 51 -11.94 -11.94 4.88
C ALA A 51 -13.29 -11.33 4.48
N VAL A 52 -13.38 -10.83 3.25
CA VAL A 52 -14.62 -10.40 2.61
C VAL A 52 -15.19 -11.60 1.87
N SER A 53 -16.22 -12.24 2.43
CA SER A 53 -16.88 -13.40 1.79
C SER A 53 -17.57 -13.01 0.47
N GLU A 54 -17.66 -13.96 -0.45
CA GLU A 54 -18.33 -13.77 -1.74
C GLU A 54 -19.81 -13.42 -1.56
N CYS A 55 -20.32 -12.52 -2.41
CA CYS A 55 -21.74 -12.17 -2.42
C CYS A 55 -22.49 -13.20 -3.25
N ASP A 56 -23.11 -14.18 -2.59
CA ASP A 56 -24.05 -15.10 -3.24
C ASP A 56 -25.46 -14.49 -3.26
N SER A 57 -26.00 -14.34 -4.47
CA SER A 57 -27.36 -13.88 -4.74
C SER A 57 -28.45 -14.72 -4.05
N ARG A 58 -28.17 -15.99 -3.73
CA ARG A 58 -29.14 -16.94 -3.11
C ARG A 58 -29.21 -16.82 -1.60
N THR A 59 -28.21 -16.21 -0.97
CA THR A 59 -28.15 -15.98 0.50
C THR A 59 -28.24 -14.49 0.85
N TYR A 60 -28.84 -13.70 -0.06
CA TYR A 60 -28.92 -12.25 0.00
C TYR A 60 -29.55 -11.75 1.31
N GLN A 61 -28.70 -11.24 2.21
CA GLN A 61 -29.10 -10.53 3.42
C GLN A 61 -28.54 -9.11 3.39
N GLY A 62 -29.41 -8.11 3.26
CA GLY A 62 -29.02 -6.71 3.05
C GLY A 62 -28.07 -6.15 4.12
N THR A 63 -28.22 -6.57 5.37
CA THR A 63 -27.35 -6.11 6.49
C THR A 63 -25.92 -6.65 6.36
N LEU A 64 -25.76 -7.92 5.92
CA LEU A 64 -24.44 -8.51 5.68
C LEU A 64 -23.71 -7.84 4.51
N ILE A 65 -24.45 -7.43 3.46
CA ILE A 65 -23.88 -6.77 2.29
C ILE A 65 -23.34 -5.39 2.65
N ARG A 66 -24.11 -4.56 3.37
CA ARG A 66 -23.64 -3.24 3.82
C ARG A 66 -22.37 -3.35 4.67
N GLY A 67 -22.31 -4.34 5.57
CA GLY A 67 -21.10 -4.59 6.36
C GLY A 67 -19.88 -4.90 5.49
N ARG A 68 -20.05 -5.70 4.43
CA ARG A 68 -18.98 -6.06 3.49
C ARG A 68 -18.55 -4.88 2.60
N GLU A 69 -19.49 -4.10 2.09
CA GLU A 69 -19.21 -2.88 1.35
C GLU A 69 -18.40 -1.89 2.19
N MET A 70 -18.75 -1.74 3.47
CA MET A 70 -18.01 -0.90 4.40
C MET A 70 -16.60 -1.44 4.67
N ILE A 71 -16.42 -2.76 4.78
CA ILE A 71 -15.09 -3.37 4.89
C ILE A 71 -14.27 -3.13 3.61
N HIS A 72 -14.87 -3.31 2.42
CA HIS A 72 -14.21 -3.04 1.14
C HIS A 72 -13.78 -1.57 1.03
N LEU A 73 -14.67 -0.63 1.34
CA LEU A 73 -14.38 0.80 1.35
C LEU A 73 -13.31 1.17 2.38
N GLY A 74 -13.38 0.60 3.57
CA GLY A 74 -12.37 0.77 4.62
C GLY A 74 -11.00 0.28 4.18
N ALA A 75 -10.94 -0.88 3.53
CA ALA A 75 -9.72 -1.44 2.98
C ALA A 75 -9.12 -0.57 1.86
N LEU A 76 -9.95 -0.08 0.94
CA LEU A 76 -9.51 0.85 -0.11
C LEU A 76 -8.93 2.14 0.50
N LYS A 77 -9.58 2.69 1.52
CA LYS A 77 -9.11 3.91 2.19
C LYS A 77 -7.78 3.68 2.92
N ALA A 78 -7.65 2.58 3.63
CA ALA A 78 -6.43 2.28 4.37
C ALA A 78 -5.24 1.98 3.45
N LEU A 79 -5.44 1.18 2.39
CA LEU A 79 -4.40 0.92 1.39
C LEU A 79 -4.06 2.18 0.57
N GLY A 80 -5.03 3.07 0.35
CA GLY A 80 -4.76 4.40 -0.21
C GLY A 80 -3.83 5.23 0.68
N ALA A 81 -4.08 5.27 1.99
CA ALA A 81 -3.19 5.96 2.93
C ALA A 81 -1.78 5.32 3.01
N GLU A 82 -1.68 4.00 2.90
CA GLU A 82 -0.40 3.29 2.81
C GLU A 82 0.39 3.70 1.55
N LEU A 83 -0.30 3.81 0.40
CA LEU A 83 0.30 4.25 -0.85
C LEU A 83 0.78 5.70 -0.75
N ASP A 84 -0.04 6.62 -0.23
CA ASP A 84 0.32 8.04 -0.05
C ASP A 84 1.55 8.19 0.85
N ALA A 85 1.62 7.42 1.94
CA ALA A 85 2.77 7.42 2.85
C ALA A 85 4.04 6.90 2.17
N ALA A 86 3.92 5.85 1.36
CA ALA A 86 5.05 5.30 0.60
C ALA A 86 5.54 6.28 -0.47
N GLU A 87 4.64 6.96 -1.19
CA GLU A 87 4.98 7.98 -2.19
C GLU A 87 5.71 9.16 -1.54
N LYS A 88 5.21 9.65 -0.40
CA LYS A 88 5.89 10.70 0.37
C LYS A 88 7.30 10.29 0.76
N ARG A 89 7.49 9.04 1.20
CA ARG A 89 8.81 8.52 1.57
C ARG A 89 9.78 8.44 0.39
N VAL A 90 9.32 8.00 -0.78
CA VAL A 90 10.12 8.02 -2.01
C VAL A 90 10.56 9.45 -2.34
N ARG A 91 9.64 10.42 -2.26
CA ARG A 91 9.95 11.84 -2.50
C ARG A 91 11.02 12.36 -1.54
N GLU A 92 10.91 12.06 -0.25
CA GLU A 92 11.89 12.45 0.77
C GLU A 92 13.26 11.81 0.52
N CYS A 93 13.32 10.52 0.20
CA CYS A 93 14.57 9.84 -0.13
C CYS A 93 15.24 10.41 -1.38
N ARG A 94 14.47 10.74 -2.43
CA ARG A 94 14.99 11.39 -3.65
C ARG A 94 15.56 12.78 -3.35
N ALA A 95 14.83 13.58 -2.57
CA ALA A 95 15.29 14.91 -2.17
C ALA A 95 16.59 14.84 -1.35
N TYR A 96 16.69 13.88 -0.43
CA TYR A 96 17.90 13.67 0.37
C TYR A 96 19.08 13.24 -0.48
N LEU A 97 18.91 12.26 -1.37
CA LEU A 97 19.98 11.82 -2.28
C LEU A 97 20.49 12.98 -3.15
N ALA A 98 19.58 13.76 -3.75
CA ALA A 98 19.93 14.95 -4.53
C ALA A 98 20.72 15.98 -3.70
N SER A 99 20.36 16.19 -2.43
CA SER A 99 21.05 17.13 -1.54
C SER A 99 22.50 16.74 -1.20
N ILE A 100 22.85 15.46 -1.32
CA ILE A 100 24.20 14.94 -1.06
C ILE A 100 25.03 14.94 -2.35
N VAL A 101 24.41 14.60 -3.49
CA VAL A 101 25.10 14.48 -4.79
C VAL A 101 25.43 15.85 -5.42
N ILE A 102 24.64 16.88 -5.12
CA ILE A 102 24.86 18.25 -5.63
C ILE A 102 25.85 19.05 -4.75
N LYS A 103 26.31 18.48 -3.62
CA LYS A 103 27.40 19.01 -2.80
C LYS A 103 28.75 18.51 -3.30
#